data_AF-U3TMR8-F1
#
_entry.id   AF-U3TMR8-F1
#
_cell.length_a   1.000
_cell.length_b   1.000
_cell.length_c   1.000
_cell.angle_alpha   90.00
_cell.angle_beta   90.00
_cell.angle_gamma   90.00
#
_symmetry.space_group_name_H-M   'P 1'
#
loop_
_entity.id
_entity.type
_entity.pdbx_description
1 polymer ?
#
loop_
_entity_poly.entity_id
_entity_poly.type
_entity_poly.pdbx_seq_one_letter_code
_entity_poly.pdbx_strand_id
1 'polypeptide(L)' 'MLKRDEEAPEEVETVSLMTVIPRESHNISRKDISENALKVLYRLNKAGYEAYLVGGGVRDLLLG' A
#
# COMPACT_ATOMS: atom_id res chain seq x y z
N MET A 1 -21.93 6.71 50.64
CA MET A 1 -21.17 7.55 49.70
C MET A 1 -20.11 6.70 49.04
N LEU A 2 -20.47 5.95 48.00
CA LEU A 2 -19.53 5.19 47.17
C LEU A 2 -20.00 5.40 45.73
N LYS A 3 -19.44 6.43 45.10
CA LYS A 3 -19.55 6.63 43.66
C LYS A 3 -18.68 5.56 43.00
N ARG A 4 -19.27 4.74 42.15
CA ARG A 4 -18.56 3.94 41.14
C ARG A 4 -19.29 4.15 39.83
N ASP A 5 -18.97 5.27 39.21
CA ASP A 5 -19.16 5.44 37.78
C ASP A 5 -17.93 4.79 37.15
N GLU A 6 -18.01 3.48 36.88
CA GLU A 6 -17.05 2.76 36.05
C GLU A 6 -17.47 3.03 34.60
N GLU A 7 -16.98 4.13 34.05
CA GLU A 7 -17.12 4.47 32.64
C GLU A 7 -16.21 3.52 31.86
N ALA A 8 -16.82 2.62 31.09
CA ALA A 8 -16.13 1.67 30.24
C ALA A 8 -15.22 2.42 29.24
N PRO A 9 -14.04 1.88 28.89
CA PRO A 9 -13.18 2.53 27.91
C PRO A 9 -13.90 2.53 26.55
N GLU A 10 -14.09 3.71 25.98
CA GLU A 10 -14.60 3.84 24.61
C GLU A 10 -13.65 3.10 23.66
N GLU A 11 -14.17 2.14 22.90
CA GLU A 11 -13.44 1.48 21.82
C GLU A 11 -13.09 2.52 20.76
N VAL A 12 -11.84 2.98 20.76
CA VAL A 12 -11.34 3.90 19.75
C VAL A 12 -11.18 3.13 18.45
N GLU A 13 -12.14 3.25 17.53
CA GLU A 13 -11.99 2.76 16.15
C GLU A 13 -10.77 3.43 15.51
N THR A 14 -9.65 2.71 15.45
CA THR A 14 -8.45 3.19 14.77
C THR A 14 -8.70 3.13 13.26
N VAL A 15 -9.08 4.26 12.67
CA VAL A 15 -9.14 4.42 11.22
C VAL A 15 -7.72 4.27 10.67
N SER A 16 -7.41 3.12 10.08
CA SER A 16 -6.13 2.87 9.42
C SER A 16 -6.02 3.75 8.19
N LEU A 17 -5.30 4.88 8.29
CA LEU A 17 -5.03 5.76 7.17
C LEU A 17 -4.08 5.05 6.18
N MET A 18 -4.51 4.97 4.92
CA MET A 18 -3.69 4.46 3.83
C MET A 18 -2.40 5.29 3.74
N THR A 19 -1.25 4.63 3.91
CA THR A 19 0.06 5.29 3.85
C THR A 19 0.62 5.14 2.44
N VAL A 20 0.91 6.28 1.80
CA VAL A 20 1.55 6.32 0.47
C VAL A 20 3.01 6.67 0.66
N ILE A 21 3.91 5.81 0.16
CA ILE A 21 5.36 6.02 0.19
C ILE A 21 5.77 6.70 -1.13
N PRO A 22 6.31 7.93 -1.12
CA PRO A 22 6.73 8.63 -2.34
C PRO A 22 7.83 7.90 -3.12
N ARG A 23 7.96 8.21 -4.41
CA ARG A 23 8.93 7.58 -5.32
C ARG A 23 10.38 7.65 -4.81
N GLU A 24 10.76 8.75 -4.20
CA GLU A 24 12.10 8.97 -3.63
C GLU A 24 12.35 8.22 -2.31
N SER A 25 11.28 7.76 -1.66
CA SER A 25 11.32 7.05 -0.38
C SER A 25 11.37 5.53 -0.53
N HIS A 26 11.54 5.01 -1.74
CA HIS A 26 11.72 3.58 -2.00
C HIS A 26 12.72 3.31 -3.15
N ASN A 27 13.39 2.16 -3.07
CA ASN A 27 14.42 1.74 -4.04
C ASN A 27 13.85 1.12 -5.34
N ILE A 28 12.56 0.76 -5.37
CA ILE A 28 11.93 0.15 -6.55
C ILE A 28 12.13 1.02 -7.79
N SER A 29 12.84 0.48 -8.79
CA SER A 29 13.03 1.10 -10.09
C SER A 29 12.29 0.35 -11.17
N ARG A 30 11.75 1.09 -12.16
CA ARG A 30 11.10 0.48 -13.34
C ARG A 30 12.07 -0.39 -14.15
N LYS A 31 13.38 -0.13 -14.05
CA LYS A 31 14.43 -0.90 -14.74
C LYS A 31 14.52 -2.35 -14.26
N ASP A 32 14.12 -2.60 -13.02
CA ASP A 32 14.19 -3.91 -12.38
C ASP A 32 12.87 -4.68 -12.56
N ILE A 33 11.84 -4.04 -13.11
CA ILE A 33 10.57 -4.68 -13.45
C ILE A 33 10.68 -5.29 -14.84
N SER A 34 10.25 -6.55 -14.98
CA SER A 34 10.16 -7.21 -16.28
C SER A 34 9.42 -6.35 -17.33
N GLU A 35 10.03 -6.20 -18.49
CA GLU A 35 9.45 -5.51 -19.66
C GLU A 35 8.04 -6.00 -20.01
N ASN A 36 7.77 -7.30 -19.83
CA ASN A 36 6.46 -7.87 -20.11
C ASN A 36 5.41 -7.39 -19.10
N ALA A 37 5.76 -7.29 -17.81
CA ALA A 37 4.87 -6.76 -16.78
C ALA A 37 4.59 -5.28 -17.01
N LEU A 38 5.62 -4.49 -17.34
CA LEU A 38 5.45 -3.06 -17.68
C LEU A 38 4.50 -2.86 -18.86
N LYS A 39 4.61 -3.68 -19.92
CA LYS A 39 3.69 -3.63 -21.07
C LYS A 39 2.24 -3.86 -20.67
N VAL A 40 1.97 -4.85 -19.80
CA VAL A 40 0.60 -5.12 -19.31
C VAL A 40 0.07 -3.93 -18.51
N LEU A 41 0.85 -3.45 -17.53
CA LEU A 41 0.46 -2.31 -16.69
C LEU A 41 0.15 -1.06 -17.53
N TYR A 42 0.99 -0.75 -18.52
CA TYR A 42 0.75 0.37 -19.42
C TYR A 42 -0.49 0.20 -20.29
N ARG A 43 -0.76 -1.00 -20.80
CA ARG A 43 -1.96 -1.25 -21.62
C ARG A 43 -3.24 -1.08 -20.82
N LEU A 44 -3.28 -1.60 -19.60
CA LEU A 44 -4.42 -1.43 -18.70
C LEU A 44 -4.62 0.04 -18.33
N ASN A 45 -3.55 0.73 -17.96
CA ASN A 45 -3.61 2.15 -17.62
C ASN A 45 -4.07 3.02 -18.79
N LYS A 46 -3.57 2.76 -20.01
CA LYS A 46 -4.02 3.45 -21.23
C LYS A 46 -5.49 3.19 -21.58
N ALA A 47 -6.04 2.05 -21.17
CA ALA A 47 -7.45 1.72 -21.36
C ALA A 47 -8.36 2.31 -20.26
N GLY A 48 -7.81 3.09 -19.32
CA GLY A 48 -8.56 3.74 -18.25
C GLY A 48 -8.72 2.91 -16.97
N TYR A 49 -7.99 1.80 -16.84
CA TYR A 49 -7.99 0.98 -15.63
C TYR A 49 -6.83 1.31 -14.71
N GLU A 50 -7.06 1.19 -13.40
CA GLU A 50 -5.98 1.15 -12.43
C GLU A 50 -5.27 -0.20 -12.49
N ALA A 51 -3.94 -0.19 -12.46
CA ALA A 51 -3.14 -1.41 -12.56
C ALA A 51 -1.91 -1.29 -11.66
N TYR A 52 -1.72 -2.29 -10.81
CA TYR A 52 -0.69 -2.29 -9.76
C TYR A 52 0.11 -3.58 -9.78
N LEU A 53 1.39 -3.48 -9.46
CA LEU A 53 2.19 -4.64 -9.09
C LEU A 53 1.97 -4.91 -7.59
N VAL A 54 1.79 -6.18 -7.22
CA VAL A 54 1.53 -6.59 -5.83
C VAL A 54 2.27 -7.88 -5.49
N GLY A 55 2.30 -8.23 -4.19
CA GLY A 55 2.80 -9.53 -3.72
C GLY A 55 4.31 -9.71 -3.90
N GLY A 56 4.70 -10.92 -4.32
CA GLY A 56 6.11 -11.34 -4.39
C GLY A 56 6.98 -10.44 -5.28
N GLY A 57 6.46 -9.96 -6.41
CA GLY A 57 7.22 -9.08 -7.30
C GLY A 57 7.61 -7.75 -6.64
N VAL A 58 6.72 -7.16 -5.84
CA VAL A 58 7.04 -5.91 -5.10
C VAL A 58 8.01 -6.19 -3.96
N ARG A 59 7.79 -7.28 -3.22
CA ARG A 59 8.68 -7.69 -2.13
C ARG A 59 10.10 -7.90 -2.64
N ASP A 60 10.26 -8.64 -3.72
CA ASP A 60 11.58 -9.01 -4.24
C ASP A 60 12.32 -7.73 -4.73
N LEU A 61 11.62 -6.82 -5.42
CA LEU A 61 12.16 -5.50 -5.82
C LEU A 61 12.57 -4.59 -4.65
N LEU A 62 11.92 -4.72 -3.48
CA LEU A 62 12.30 -3.98 -2.28
C LEU A 62 13.55 -4.57 -1.63
N LEU A 63 13.75 -5.90 -1.75
CA LEU A 63 14.85 -6.63 -1.12
C LEU A 63 16.15 -6.60 -1.95
N GLY A 64 16.11 -6.29 -3.24
CA GLY A 64 17.29 -6.08 -4.09
C GLY A 64 17.17 -6.74 -5.46
#